data_AF-A0A2E1PB66-F1
#
_entry.id   AF-A0A2E1PB66-F1
#
_cell.length_a   1.000
_cell.length_b   1.000
_cell.length_c   1.000
_cell.angle_alpha   90.00
_cell.angle_beta   90.00
_cell.angle_gamma   90.00
#
_symmetry.space_group_name_H-M   'P 1'
#
loop_
_entity.id
_entity.type
_entity.pdbx_description
1 polymer ?
#
loop_
_entity_poly.entity_id
_entity_poly.type
_entity_poly.pdbx_seq_one_letter_code
_entity_poly.pdbx_strand_id
1 'polypeptide(L)'
;MNYLKNKWGIENSLQFAIVMIVFAITGSAAAYLSKPLIVLLGLDNLSKIIYWPLRLLLVFPIYQILLIFFGYIFGIVSSIIIGKKDKFIYNFFLKMSKVFTKSLIKILTFGFYK
;
A
#
# COMPACT_ATOMS: atom_id res chain seq x y z
N MET A 1 -24.06 4.77 -2.65
CA MET A 1 -23.27 3.59 -3.06
C MET A 1 -22.63 3.71 -4.45
N ASN A 2 -23.20 4.45 -5.41
CA ASN A 2 -22.71 4.46 -6.81
C ASN A 2 -21.47 5.34 -7.08
N TYR A 3 -21.25 6.41 -6.31
CA TYR A 3 -20.15 7.35 -6.59
C TYR A 3 -18.75 6.73 -6.35
N LEU A 4 -18.57 5.96 -5.27
CA LEU A 4 -17.29 5.32 -4.96
C LEU A 4 -17.00 4.15 -5.90
N LYS A 5 -18.03 3.37 -6.28
CA LYS A 5 -17.90 2.31 -7.28
C LYS A 5 -17.48 2.86 -8.64
N ASN A 6 -18.09 3.96 -9.10
CA ASN A 6 -17.74 4.60 -10.37
C ASN A 6 -16.36 5.31 -10.33
N LYS A 7 -15.98 5.90 -9.19
CA LYS A 7 -14.69 6.60 -9.06
C LYS A 7 -13.49 5.66 -9.13
N TRP A 8 -13.66 4.43 -8.65
CA TRP A 8 -12.58 3.44 -8.58
C TRP A 8 -12.73 2.30 -9.59
N GLY A 9 -13.92 2.09 -10.17
CA GLY A 9 -14.24 0.97 -11.08
C GLY A 9 -14.60 -0.33 -10.36
N ILE A 10 -15.11 -0.26 -9.13
CA ILE A 10 -15.46 -1.46 -8.33
C ILE A 10 -16.82 -1.97 -8.79
N GLU A 11 -16.83 -3.08 -9.53
CA GLU A 11 -18.05 -3.69 -10.04
C GLU A 11 -18.68 -4.62 -9.00
N ASN A 12 -17.87 -5.30 -8.18
CA ASN A 12 -18.34 -6.35 -7.26
C ASN A 12 -18.04 -6.05 -5.79
N SER A 13 -18.99 -6.34 -4.89
CA SER A 13 -18.81 -6.25 -3.43
C SER A 13 -17.69 -7.18 -2.91
N LEU A 14 -17.44 -8.30 -3.60
CA LEU A 14 -16.32 -9.20 -3.30
C LEU A 14 -14.96 -8.55 -3.54
N GLN A 15 -14.80 -7.79 -4.63
CA GLN A 15 -13.55 -7.05 -4.91
C GLN A 15 -13.24 -6.06 -3.79
N PHE A 16 -14.27 -5.39 -3.27
CA PHE A 16 -14.11 -4.48 -2.13
C PHE A 16 -13.63 -5.21 -0.87
N ALA A 17 -14.24 -6.37 -0.54
CA ALA A 17 -13.79 -7.18 0.59
C ALA A 17 -12.33 -7.63 0.44
N ILE A 18 -11.94 -8.07 -0.76
CA ILE A 18 -10.55 -8.44 -1.08
C ILE A 18 -9.60 -7.26 -0.87
N VAL A 19 -9.94 -6.07 -1.34
CA VAL A 19 -9.14 -4.85 -1.15
C VAL A 19 -8.92 -4.57 0.35
N MET A 20 -9.97 -4.68 1.17
CA MET A 20 -9.87 -4.48 2.61
C MET A 20 -8.94 -5.52 3.28
N ILE A 21 -9.04 -6.79 2.88
CA ILE A 21 -8.16 -7.87 3.37
C ILE A 21 -6.70 -7.58 3.01
N VAL A 22 -6.44 -7.19 1.76
CA VAL A 22 -5.09 -6.84 1.31
C VAL A 22 -4.53 -5.69 2.14
N PHE A 23 -5.32 -4.65 2.44
CA PHE A 23 -4.88 -3.55 3.30
C PHE A 23 -4.56 -4.00 4.73
N ALA A 24 -5.38 -4.85 5.33
CA ALA A 24 -5.14 -5.35 6.69
C ALA A 24 -3.84 -6.17 6.79
N ILE A 25 -3.60 -7.05 5.81
CA ILE A 25 -2.39 -7.89 5.75
C ILE A 25 -1.15 -7.04 5.46
N THR A 26 -1.21 -6.18 4.44
CA THR A 26 -0.07 -5.34 4.02
C THR A 26 0.35 -4.37 5.12
N GLY A 27 -0.59 -3.75 5.83
CA GLY A 27 -0.29 -2.83 6.94
C GLY A 27 0.42 -3.53 8.09
N SER A 28 -0.08 -4.70 8.50
CA SER A 28 0.52 -5.50 9.58
C SER A 28 1.91 -6.03 9.19
N ALA A 29 2.04 -6.54 7.96
CA ALA A 29 3.30 -7.06 7.43
C ALA A 29 4.37 -5.96 7.31
N ALA A 30 4.02 -4.77 6.82
CA ALA A 30 4.96 -3.65 6.69
C ALA A 30 5.50 -3.21 8.05
N ALA A 31 4.64 -3.13 9.07
CA ALA A 31 5.05 -2.77 10.43
C ALA A 31 6.02 -3.80 11.03
N TYR A 32 5.81 -5.09 10.77
CA TYR A 32 6.72 -6.15 11.21
C TYR A 32 8.05 -6.14 10.46
N LEU A 33 8.02 -6.07 9.12
CA LEU A 33 9.20 -6.11 8.25
C LEU A 33 10.09 -4.86 8.37
N SER A 34 9.55 -3.74 8.86
CA SER A 34 10.33 -2.53 9.12
C SER A 34 11.29 -2.64 10.30
N LYS A 35 11.05 -3.56 11.25
CA LYS A 35 11.87 -3.69 12.47
C LYS A 35 13.36 -3.93 12.19
N PRO A 36 13.76 -4.90 11.35
CA PRO A 36 15.17 -5.10 11.04
C PRO A 36 15.83 -3.88 10.37
N LEU A 37 15.09 -3.11 9.56
CA LEU A 37 15.63 -1.90 8.94
C LEU A 37 15.95 -0.82 9.97
N ILE A 38 15.11 -0.67 10.99
CA ILE A 38 15.34 0.31 12.07
C ILE A 38 16.62 0.00 12.83
N VAL A 39 16.83 -1.29 13.16
CA VAL A 39 18.03 -1.77 13.86
C VAL A 39 19.27 -1.67 12.98
N LEU A 40 19.16 -2.04 11.70
CA LEU A 40 20.28 -1.95 10.74
C LEU A 40 20.77 -0.50 10.58
N LEU A 41 19.85 0.46 10.63
CA LEU A 41 20.15 1.88 10.51
C LEU A 41 20.54 2.54 11.85
N GLY A 42 20.54 1.79 12.96
CA GLY A 42 20.91 2.30 14.30
C GLY A 42 19.97 3.38 14.83
N LEU A 43 18.70 3.38 14.41
CA LEU A 43 17.72 4.43 14.72
C LEU A 43 17.05 4.25 16.09
N ASP A 44 17.37 3.16 16.78
CA ASP A 44 16.86 2.74 18.08
C ASP A 44 17.27 3.67 19.23
N ASN A 45 18.36 4.42 19.08
CA ASN A 45 18.83 5.38 20.08
C ASN A 45 18.33 6.83 19.86
N LEU A 46 17.47 7.06 18.86
CA LEU A 46 16.92 8.39 18.59
C LEU A 46 15.86 8.78 19.62
N SER A 47 15.71 10.10 19.83
CA SER A 47 14.61 10.62 20.62
C SER A 47 13.26 10.19 20.03
N LYS A 48 12.28 9.87 20.88
CA LYS A 48 10.96 9.39 20.45
C LYS A 48 10.28 10.31 19.42
N ILE A 49 10.55 11.61 19.51
CA ILE A 49 10.01 12.65 18.62
C ILE A 49 10.56 12.54 17.18
N ILE A 50 11.83 12.15 17.01
CA ILE A 50 12.45 11.94 15.70
C ILE A 50 12.21 10.51 15.20
N TYR A 51 12.23 9.55 16.12
CA TYR A 51 12.07 8.13 15.84
C TYR A 51 10.76 7.83 15.09
N TRP A 52 9.62 8.33 15.57
CA TRP A 52 8.31 7.98 15.01
C TRP A 52 8.09 8.47 13.57
N PRO A 53 8.36 9.75 13.22
CA PRO A 53 8.29 10.22 11.84
C PRO A 53 9.24 9.46 10.90
N LEU A 54 10.47 9.23 11.33
CA LEU A 54 11.47 8.53 10.53
C LEU A 54 11.10 7.06 10.31
N ARG A 55 10.56 6.40 11.34
CA ARG A 55 10.02 5.05 11.25
C ARG A 55 8.87 4.99 10.24
N LEU A 56 7.94 5.94 10.26
CA LEU A 56 6.84 5.97 9.30
C LEU A 56 7.35 6.12 7.86
N LEU A 57 8.38 6.96 7.67
CA LEU A 57 9.04 7.15 6.38
C LEU A 57 9.71 5.85 5.88
N LEU A 58 10.35 5.08 6.77
CA LEU A 58 11.02 3.82 6.43
C LEU A 58 10.07 2.65 6.20
N VAL A 59 8.97 2.59 6.94
CA VAL A 59 7.91 1.58 6.73
C VAL A 59 7.29 1.77 5.34
N PHE A 60 7.22 3.00 4.85
CA PHE A 60 6.51 3.34 3.62
C PHE A 60 7.05 2.63 2.37
N PRO A 61 8.36 2.62 2.05
CA PRO A 61 8.91 1.82 0.94
C PRO A 61 8.54 0.35 0.99
N ILE A 62 8.63 -0.28 2.17
CA ILE A 62 8.25 -1.68 2.36
C ILE A 62 6.76 -1.86 2.04
N TYR A 63 5.92 -0.97 2.57
CA TYR A 63 4.48 -0.98 2.32
C TYR A 63 4.15 -0.86 0.83
N GLN A 64 4.86 -0.03 0.05
CA GLN A 64 4.64 0.08 -1.40
C GLN A 64 4.92 -1.23 -2.14
N ILE A 65 6.01 -1.92 -1.79
CA ILE A 65 6.37 -3.22 -2.38
C ILE A 65 5.30 -4.26 -2.05
N LEU A 66 4.89 -4.33 -0.77
CA LEU A 66 3.86 -5.26 -0.31
C LEU A 66 2.51 -5.02 -0.98
N LEU A 67 2.09 -3.76 -1.17
CA LEU A 67 0.84 -3.43 -1.86
C LEU A 67 0.81 -4.01 -3.28
N ILE A 68 1.90 -3.86 -4.04
CA ILE A 68 1.98 -4.39 -5.41
C ILE A 68 2.01 -5.92 -5.39
N PHE A 69 2.78 -6.51 -4.47
CA PHE A 69 2.91 -7.96 -4.32
C PHE A 69 1.58 -8.63 -3.95
N PHE A 70 0.92 -8.17 -2.88
CA PHE A 70 -0.37 -8.71 -2.48
C PHE A 70 -1.48 -8.34 -3.48
N GLY A 71 -1.43 -7.17 -4.11
CA GLY A 71 -2.34 -6.81 -5.18
C GLY A 71 -2.25 -7.76 -6.39
N TYR A 72 -1.06 -8.26 -6.71
CA TYR A 72 -0.86 -9.29 -7.73
C TYR A 72 -1.46 -10.64 -7.32
N ILE A 73 -1.11 -11.14 -6.12
CA ILE A 73 -1.62 -12.42 -5.59
C ILE A 73 -3.14 -12.41 -5.51
N PHE A 74 -3.72 -11.40 -4.87
CA PHE A 74 -5.16 -11.32 -4.68
C PHE A 74 -5.92 -10.96 -5.97
N GLY A 75 -5.25 -10.38 -6.97
CA GLY A 75 -5.81 -10.25 -8.32
C GLY A 75 -6.00 -11.60 -9.02
N ILE A 76 -5.07 -12.53 -8.83
CA ILE A 76 -5.20 -13.91 -9.31
C ILE A 76 -6.33 -14.62 -8.56
N VAL A 77 -6.38 -14.51 -7.23
CA VAL A 77 -7.46 -15.11 -6.41
C VAL A 77 -8.84 -14.57 -6.84
N SER A 78 -8.97 -13.24 -7.01
CA SER A 78 -10.20 -12.62 -7.53
C SER A 78 -10.59 -13.18 -8.90
N SER A 79 -9.62 -13.31 -9.81
CA SER A 79 -9.85 -13.86 -11.15
C SER A 79 -10.34 -15.30 -11.13
N ILE A 80 -9.80 -16.12 -10.23
CA ILE A 80 -10.21 -17.52 -10.04
C ILE A 80 -11.64 -17.59 -9.51
N ILE A 81 -11.98 -16.79 -8.49
CA ILE A 81 -13.32 -16.76 -7.89
C ILE A 81 -14.38 -16.28 -8.88
N ILE A 82 -14.07 -15.27 -9.68
CA ILE A 82 -15.00 -14.67 -10.65
C ILE A 82 -15.10 -15.53 -11.94
N GLY A 83 -14.15 -16.44 -12.17
CA GLY A 83 -14.09 -17.26 -13.39
C GLY A 83 -13.76 -16.47 -14.66
N LYS A 84 -13.34 -15.20 -14.51
CA LYS A 84 -12.90 -14.31 -15.59
C LYS A 84 -11.63 -13.60 -15.17
N LYS A 85 -10.80 -13.23 -16.14
CA LYS A 85 -9.56 -12.49 -15.89
C LYS A 85 -9.88 -11.10 -15.33
N ASP A 86 -9.79 -10.95 -14.01
CA ASP A 86 -10.02 -9.72 -13.29
C ASP A 86 -8.70 -9.01 -12.99
N LYS A 87 -8.42 -7.94 -13.73
CA LYS A 87 -7.23 -7.10 -13.50
C LYS A 87 -7.49 -5.96 -12.52
N PHE A 88 -8.71 -5.84 -11.99
CA PHE A 88 -9.11 -4.73 -11.14
C PHE A 88 -8.21 -4.59 -9.91
N ILE A 89 -8.08 -5.65 -9.11
CA ILE A 89 -7.35 -5.62 -7.83
C ILE A 89 -5.89 -5.20 -8.03
N TYR A 90 -5.20 -5.82 -8.99
CA TYR A 90 -3.81 -5.47 -9.30
C TYR A 90 -3.69 -4.02 -9.76
N ASN A 91 -4.52 -3.59 -10.72
CA ASN A 91 -4.47 -2.22 -11.25
C ASN A 91 -4.81 -1.18 -10.18
N PHE A 92 -5.75 -1.49 -9.29
CA PHE A 92 -6.13 -0.67 -8.16
C PHE A 92 -4.92 -0.41 -7.25
N PHE A 93 -4.24 -1.48 -6.81
CA PHE A 93 -3.08 -1.37 -5.93
C PHE A 93 -1.87 -0.75 -6.62
N LEU A 94 -1.66 -1.03 -7.91
CA LEU A 94 -0.60 -0.41 -8.70
C LEU A 94 -0.83 1.11 -8.84
N LYS A 95 -2.06 1.53 -9.13
CA LYS A 95 -2.44 2.95 -9.23
C LYS A 95 -2.28 3.63 -7.87
N MET A 96 -2.76 3.00 -6.80
CA MET A 96 -2.62 3.52 -5.44
C MET A 96 -1.15 3.69 -5.04
N SER A 97 -0.31 2.70 -5.32
CA SER A 97 1.11 2.77 -5.01
C SER A 97 1.82 3.93 -5.73
N LYS A 98 1.49 4.16 -7.00
CA LYS A 98 2.00 5.31 -7.76
C LYS A 98 1.52 6.65 -7.19
N VAL A 99 0.24 6.75 -6.84
CA VAL A 99 -0.33 7.99 -6.25
C VAL A 99 0.32 8.31 -4.91
N PHE A 100 0.47 7.32 -4.04
CA PHE A 100 1.10 7.51 -2.73
C PHE A 100 2.57 7.84 -2.85
N THR A 101 3.31 7.16 -3.73
CA THR A 101 4.74 7.47 -3.96
C THR A 101 4.90 8.90 -4.48
N LYS A 102 4.09 9.33 -5.45
CA LYS A 102 4.11 10.72 -5.93
C LYS A 102 3.76 11.72 -4.82
N SER A 103 2.75 11.40 -4.02
CA SER A 103 2.35 12.24 -2.88
C SER A 103 3.47 12.38 -1.86
N LEU A 104 4.18 11.30 -1.54
CA LEU A 104 5.30 11.33 -0.61
C LEU A 104 6.45 12.16 -1.16
N ILE A 105 6.85 11.94 -2.42
CA ILE A 105 7.91 12.72 -3.07
C ILE A 105 7.55 14.20 -3.05
N LYS A 106 6.31 14.55 -3.36
CA LYS A 106 5.82 15.93 -3.31
C LYS A 106 5.95 16.54 -1.91
N ILE A 107 5.61 15.79 -0.86
CA ILE A 107 5.76 16.24 0.54
C ILE A 107 7.24 16.45 0.89
N LEU A 108 8.11 15.49 0.56
CA LEU A 108 9.55 15.56 0.85
C LEU A 108 10.27 16.66 0.08
N THR A 109 9.77 16.98 -1.12
CA THR A 109 10.28 18.08 -1.95
C THR A 109 9.52 19.39 -1.70
N PHE A 110 8.73 19.51 -0.63
CA PHE A 110 7.95 20.72 -0.32
C PHE A 110 7.12 21.28 -1.50
N GLY A 111 6.68 20.42 -2.40
CA GLY A 111 5.89 20.80 -3.58
C GLY A 111 6.70 21.30 -4.78
N PHE A 112 8.03 21.26 -4.75
CA PHE A 112 8.87 21.62 -5.90
C PHE A 112 8.82 20.58 -7.03
N TYR A 113 8.41 19.34 -6.74
CA TYR A 113 8.19 18.30 -7.75
C TYR A 113 6.74 18.34 -8.27
N LYS A 114 6.57 18.66 -9.57
CA LYS A 114 5.27 18.70 -10.27
C LYS A 114 4.82 17.34 -10.80
#